data_AF-A0A9D1JXM8-F1
#
_entry.id   AF-A0A9D1JXM8-F1
#
_cell.length_a   1.000
_cell.length_b   1.000
_cell.length_c   1.000
_cell.angle_alpha   90.00
_cell.angle_beta   90.00
_cell.angle_gamma   90.00
#
_symmetry.space_group_name_H-M   'P 1'
#
loop_
_entity.id
_entity.type
_entity.pdbx_description
1 polymer ?
#
loop_
_entity_poly.entity_id
_entity_poly.type
_entity_poly.pdbx_seq_one_letter_code
_entity_poly.pdbx_strand_id
1 'polypeptide(L)'
;MRYYDTTGIFSCSRCETGYELTQQRATVPNCSNEILFNVCRKSCDGTCSDCTTSAWTAGNTGYQKRTYASCNTATCVCTKRTQYRCAAGYYGTSSNGTSGCSRCPSNGSSTAGATAITSCYLPSGTTGSDSTGSYTYTSNCYYSN
;
A
#
# COMPACT_ATOMS: atom_id res chain seq x y z
N MET A 1 23.96 -30.47 16.82
CA MET A 1 24.60 -30.26 15.51
C MET A 1 25.16 -31.61 15.06
N ARG A 2 24.89 -32.03 13.82
CA ARG A 2 25.45 -33.26 13.24
C ARG A 2 26.31 -32.87 12.03
N TYR A 3 27.51 -33.42 11.92
CA TYR A 3 28.41 -33.17 10.81
C TYR A 3 28.34 -34.34 9.83
N TYR A 4 28.25 -34.03 8.54
CA TYR A 4 28.33 -34.97 7.44
C TYR A 4 29.46 -34.49 6.53
N ASP A 5 30.62 -35.13 6.65
CA ASP A 5 31.89 -34.67 6.07
C ASP A 5 32.23 -33.22 6.53
N THR A 6 32.35 -32.26 5.60
CA THR A 6 32.60 -30.84 5.91
C THR A 6 31.32 -30.04 6.19
N THR A 7 30.14 -30.63 5.97
CA THR A 7 28.85 -29.94 6.09
C THR A 7 28.23 -30.17 7.47
N GLY A 8 28.13 -29.11 8.27
CA GLY A 8 27.43 -29.12 9.55
C GLY A 8 25.94 -28.84 9.39
N ILE A 9 25.07 -29.80 9.72
CA ILE A 9 23.62 -29.59 9.79
C ILE A 9 23.22 -29.30 11.23
N PHE A 10 22.64 -28.11 11.43
CA PHE A 10 22.01 -27.72 12.67
C PHE A 10 20.51 -28.02 12.61
N SER A 11 20.03 -28.84 13.54
CA SER A 11 18.61 -29.15 13.70
C SER A 11 18.14 -28.62 15.03
N CYS A 12 17.12 -27.76 15.02
CA CYS A 12 16.45 -27.28 16.22
C CYS A 12 15.70 -28.42 16.90
N SER A 13 15.80 -28.51 18.22
CA SER A 13 14.99 -29.44 19.04
C SER A 13 13.80 -28.74 19.71
N ARG A 14 13.91 -27.42 19.91
CA ARG A 14 12.89 -26.53 20.46
C ARG A 14 13.04 -25.16 19.82
N CYS A 15 11.96 -24.40 19.80
CA CYS A 15 11.94 -23.04 19.31
C CYS A 15 11.56 -22.06 20.42
N GLU A 16 12.00 -20.82 20.30
CA GLU A 16 11.55 -19.74 21.17
C GLU A 16 10.05 -19.49 20.98
N THR A 17 9.42 -18.87 21.98
CA THR A 17 8.00 -18.51 21.92
C THR A 17 7.67 -17.75 20.63
N GLY A 18 6.65 -18.20 19.90
CA GLY A 18 6.24 -17.63 18.61
C GLY A 18 6.94 -18.24 17.39
N TYR A 19 7.71 -19.32 17.57
CA TYR A 19 8.30 -20.10 16.48
C TYR A 19 7.87 -21.57 16.57
N GLU A 20 7.65 -22.18 15.40
CA GLU A 20 7.32 -23.59 15.22
C GLU A 20 8.46 -24.35 14.55
N LEU A 21 8.61 -25.61 14.96
CA LEU A 21 9.54 -26.54 14.31
C LEU A 21 8.98 -26.93 12.94
N THR A 22 9.66 -26.50 11.87
CA THR A 22 9.37 -26.94 10.51
C THR A 22 10.46 -27.91 10.05
N GLN A 23 10.07 -29.05 9.50
CA GLN A 23 11.00 -30.02 8.93
C GLN A 23 11.44 -29.60 7.52
N GLN A 24 12.74 -29.63 7.26
CA GLN A 24 13.35 -29.37 5.96
C GLN A 24 14.28 -30.50 5.54
N ARG A 25 14.61 -30.50 4.23
CA ARG A 25 15.48 -31.47 3.58
C ARG A 25 16.75 -30.78 3.12
N ALA A 26 17.89 -31.42 3.34
CA ALA A 26 19.17 -30.99 2.81
C ALA A 26 19.82 -32.14 2.03
N THR A 27 20.37 -31.83 0.87
CA THR A 27 21.24 -32.72 0.10
C THR A 27 22.68 -32.43 0.50
N VAL A 28 23.40 -33.44 0.98
CA VAL A 28 24.80 -33.31 1.38
C VAL A 28 25.69 -33.93 0.29
N PRO A 29 26.79 -33.28 -0.13
CA PRO A 29 27.75 -33.87 -1.04
C PRO A 29 28.23 -35.25 -0.54
N ASN A 30 28.36 -36.21 -1.45
CA ASN A 30 28.76 -37.60 -1.15
C ASN A 30 27.77 -38.40 -0.29
N CYS A 31 26.53 -37.92 -0.10
CA CYS A 31 25.46 -38.67 0.55
C CYS A 31 24.33 -38.92 -0.46
N SER A 32 23.94 -40.19 -0.64
CA SER A 32 22.86 -40.58 -1.56
C SER A 32 21.45 -40.27 -1.02
N ASN A 33 21.33 -40.00 0.28
CA ASN A 33 20.05 -39.79 0.95
C ASN A 33 19.90 -38.32 1.37
N GLU A 34 18.67 -37.79 1.28
CA GLU A 34 18.33 -36.50 1.86
C GLU A 34 18.29 -36.59 3.39
N ILE A 35 18.79 -35.54 4.05
CA ILE A 35 18.78 -35.46 5.51
C ILE A 35 17.65 -34.55 5.95
N LEU A 36 16.82 -35.06 6.86
CA LEU A 36 15.77 -34.29 7.51
C LEU A 36 16.32 -33.55 8.73
N PHE A 37 16.03 -32.26 8.82
CA PHE A 37 16.39 -31.43 9.97
C PHE A 37 15.26 -30.44 10.27
N ASN A 38 15.13 -30.06 11.53
CA ASN A 38 14.13 -29.07 11.93
C ASN A 38 14.76 -27.69 12.00
N VAL A 39 14.03 -26.69 11.50
CA VAL A 39 14.34 -25.28 11.65
C VAL A 39 13.21 -24.60 12.40
N CYS A 40 13.53 -23.58 13.18
CA CYS A 40 12.51 -22.73 13.77
C CYS A 40 12.05 -21.71 12.74
N ARG A 41 10.80 -21.81 12.32
CA ARG A 41 10.13 -20.76 11.54
C ARG A 41 9.14 -20.06 12.43
N LYS A 42 8.95 -18.76 12.23
CA LYS A 42 7.94 -18.01 12.99
C LYS A 42 6.59 -18.71 12.80
N SER A 43 5.96 -19.10 13.90
CA SER A 43 4.60 -19.65 13.89
C SER A 43 3.72 -18.59 13.30
N CYS A 44 3.03 -18.94 12.22
CA CYS A 44 2.06 -18.07 11.60
C CYS A 44 0.69 -18.60 11.93
N ASP A 45 -0.02 -17.92 12.81
CA ASP A 45 -1.41 -18.25 13.20
C ASP A 45 -2.43 -17.89 12.10
N GLY A 46 -1.93 -17.55 10.90
CA GLY A 46 -2.74 -17.06 9.78
C GLY A 46 -3.14 -15.59 9.91
N THR A 47 -2.68 -14.88 10.95
CA THR A 47 -3.03 -13.49 11.20
C THR A 47 -1.82 -12.56 11.16
N CYS A 48 -2.08 -11.29 10.83
CA CYS A 48 -1.10 -10.22 11.04
C CYS A 48 -1.76 -9.10 11.85
N SER A 49 -1.85 -9.31 13.16
CA SER A 49 -2.48 -8.40 14.12
C SER A 49 -1.98 -6.95 14.01
N ASP A 50 -0.69 -6.73 13.72
CA ASP A 50 -0.09 -5.38 13.55
C ASP A 50 -0.01 -4.88 12.09
N CYS A 51 -0.76 -5.50 11.18
CA CYS A 51 -0.72 -5.23 9.74
C CYS A 51 -1.97 -4.50 9.23
N THR A 52 -2.17 -3.28 9.73
CA THR A 52 -3.35 -2.48 9.40
C THR A 52 -3.04 -1.37 8.39
N THR A 53 -3.98 -1.14 7.48
CA THR A 53 -3.95 0.02 6.56
C THR A 53 -4.53 1.22 7.28
N SER A 54 -3.82 2.35 7.23
CA SER A 54 -4.32 3.60 7.82
C SER A 54 -5.36 4.28 6.94
N ALA A 55 -6.19 5.13 7.55
CA ALA A 55 -7.00 6.08 6.81
C ALA A 55 -6.11 7.04 5.98
N TRP A 56 -6.71 7.66 4.97
CA TRP A 56 -6.11 8.77 4.25
C TRP A 56 -6.01 10.00 5.13
N THR A 57 -4.82 10.59 5.20
CA THR A 57 -4.56 11.82 5.94
C THR A 57 -3.94 12.87 5.01
N ALA A 58 -3.95 14.13 5.46
CA ALA A 58 -3.34 15.23 4.73
C ALA A 58 -1.83 14.99 4.53
N GLY A 59 -1.35 15.21 3.30
CA GLY A 59 0.07 15.28 2.96
C GLY A 59 0.50 16.73 2.71
N ASN A 60 1.29 16.93 1.65
CA ASN A 60 1.54 18.27 1.11
C ASN A 60 0.26 18.85 0.50
N THR A 61 0.26 20.16 0.20
CA THR A 61 -0.86 20.85 -0.47
C THR A 61 -1.24 20.14 -1.76
N GLY A 62 -2.51 19.71 -1.84
CA GLY A 62 -3.05 18.97 -2.99
C GLY A 62 -2.85 17.45 -2.93
N TYR A 63 -2.31 16.92 -1.83
CA TYR A 63 -2.02 15.49 -1.68
C TYR A 63 -2.60 14.92 -0.38
N GLN A 64 -2.94 13.63 -0.44
CA GLN A 64 -3.22 12.80 0.72
C GLN A 64 -2.30 11.58 0.70
N LYS A 65 -2.00 11.07 1.89
CA LYS A 65 -1.18 9.87 2.07
C LYS A 65 -1.85 8.89 3.02
N ARG A 66 -1.48 7.62 2.90
CA ARG A 66 -1.80 6.58 3.89
C ARG A 66 -0.71 5.53 3.93
N THR A 67 -0.63 4.82 5.04
CA THR A 67 0.11 3.56 5.13
C THR A 67 -0.79 2.45 4.63
N TYR A 68 -0.43 1.85 3.51
CA TYR A 68 -1.04 0.61 3.04
C TYR A 68 -0.26 -0.57 3.57
N ALA A 69 -0.96 -1.50 4.22
CA ALA A 69 -0.39 -2.72 4.77
C ALA A 69 -0.98 -3.93 4.03
N SER A 70 -0.12 -4.90 3.69
CA SER A 70 -0.49 -6.18 3.11
C SER A 70 0.12 -7.31 3.93
N CYS A 71 -0.73 -8.21 4.41
CA CYS A 71 -0.35 -9.37 5.20
C CYS A 71 -0.26 -10.60 4.29
N ASN A 72 0.90 -11.26 4.27
CA ASN A 72 1.00 -12.62 3.77
C ASN A 72 0.65 -13.58 4.91
N THR A 73 -0.56 -14.15 4.89
CA THR A 73 -1.05 -15.07 5.95
C THR A 73 -0.39 -16.45 5.93
N ALA A 74 0.40 -16.79 4.91
CA ALA A 74 1.18 -18.02 4.88
C ALA A 74 2.55 -17.87 5.57
N THR A 75 3.08 -16.64 5.63
CA THR A 75 4.40 -16.35 6.23
C THR A 75 4.34 -15.39 7.41
N CYS A 76 3.16 -14.83 7.70
CA CYS A 76 2.93 -13.76 8.66
C CYS A 76 3.84 -12.55 8.45
N VAL A 77 4.27 -12.34 7.20
CA VAL A 77 5.06 -11.17 6.82
C VAL A 77 4.11 -10.04 6.50
N CYS A 78 4.16 -9.00 7.32
CA CYS A 78 3.50 -7.74 7.03
C CYS A 78 4.40 -6.84 6.18
N THR A 79 3.93 -6.46 5.01
CA THR A 79 4.58 -5.44 4.18
C THR A 79 3.80 -4.14 4.28
N LYS A 80 4.51 -3.03 4.49
CA LYS A 80 3.92 -1.69 4.57
C LYS A 80 4.54 -0.79 3.51
N ARG A 81 3.72 0.04 2.87
CA ARG A 81 4.18 1.08 1.95
C ARG A 81 3.33 2.33 2.09
N THR A 82 3.93 3.48 1.81
CA THR A 82 3.18 4.73 1.70
C THR A 82 2.48 4.78 0.34
N GLN A 83 1.18 5.04 0.36
CA GLN A 83 0.42 5.37 -0.84
C GLN A 83 0.08 6.85 -0.83
N TYR A 84 0.01 7.42 -2.03
CA TYR A 84 -0.36 8.81 -2.27
C TYR A 84 -1.57 8.88 -3.20
N ARG A 85 -2.35 9.94 -3.07
CA ARG A 85 -3.40 10.32 -4.02
C ARG A 85 -3.58 11.83 -4.01
N CYS A 86 -4.24 12.37 -5.02
CA CYS A 86 -4.61 13.78 -5.03
C CYS A 86 -5.69 14.06 -3.98
N ALA A 87 -5.55 15.19 -3.27
CA ALA A 87 -6.57 15.67 -2.35
C ALA A 87 -7.82 16.13 -3.13
N ALA A 88 -8.93 16.39 -2.42
CA ALA A 88 -10.11 16.99 -3.02
C ALA A 88 -9.76 18.37 -3.65
N GLY A 89 -10.33 18.66 -4.82
CA GLY A 89 -9.99 19.86 -5.62
C GLY A 89 -8.71 19.71 -6.46
N TYR A 90 -8.11 18.53 -6.48
CA TYR A 90 -6.96 18.19 -7.31
C TYR A 90 -7.24 16.90 -8.09
N TYR A 91 -6.59 16.74 -9.24
CA TYR A 91 -6.69 15.55 -10.09
C TYR A 91 -5.31 15.10 -10.58
N GLY A 92 -5.18 13.82 -10.91
CA GLY A 92 -3.97 13.24 -11.46
C GLY A 92 -3.51 12.03 -10.67
N THR A 93 -2.22 11.68 -10.80
CA THR A 93 -1.64 10.51 -10.11
C THR A 93 -0.31 10.88 -9.49
N SER A 94 -0.13 10.56 -8.22
CA SER A 94 1.12 10.80 -7.49
C SER A 94 1.64 9.51 -6.87
N SER A 95 2.94 9.27 -6.97
CA SER A 95 3.64 8.16 -6.34
C SER A 95 4.49 8.59 -5.13
N ASN A 96 4.68 9.89 -4.93
CA ASN A 96 5.62 10.46 -3.96
C ASN A 96 5.01 11.56 -3.07
N GLY A 97 3.80 12.05 -3.39
CA GLY A 97 3.14 13.13 -2.65
C GLY A 97 3.71 14.53 -2.87
N THR A 98 4.48 14.74 -3.94
CA THR A 98 5.08 16.03 -4.30
C THR A 98 4.83 16.44 -5.74
N SER A 99 4.59 15.47 -6.64
CA SER A 99 4.28 15.73 -8.05
C SER A 99 3.10 14.89 -8.56
N GLY A 100 2.55 15.29 -9.71
CA GLY A 100 1.55 14.53 -10.46
C GLY A 100 0.08 14.83 -10.11
N CYS A 101 -0.17 15.71 -9.13
CA CYS A 101 -1.50 16.25 -8.86
C CYS A 101 -1.61 17.71 -9.31
N SER A 102 -2.59 17.99 -10.15
CA SER A 102 -2.91 19.32 -10.67
C SER A 102 -4.17 19.84 -10.00
N ARG A 103 -4.18 21.13 -9.64
CA ARG A 103 -5.38 21.76 -9.10
C ARG A 103 -6.46 21.84 -10.17
N CYS A 104 -7.72 21.59 -9.79
CA CYS A 104 -8.83 21.79 -10.73
C CYS A 104 -8.87 23.26 -11.20
N PRO A 105 -9.14 23.53 -12.49
CA PRO A 105 -9.19 24.89 -13.04
C PRO A 105 -10.23 25.77 -12.36
N SER A 106 -10.09 27.09 -12.44
CA SER A 106 -11.11 28.07 -11.99
C SER A 106 -11.63 27.86 -10.55
N ASN A 107 -10.77 27.39 -9.64
CA ASN A 107 -11.16 26.98 -8.28
C ASN A 107 -12.23 25.87 -8.24
N GLY A 108 -12.30 25.04 -9.29
CA GLY A 108 -13.16 23.88 -9.35
C GLY A 108 -12.83 22.87 -8.25
N SER A 109 -13.78 21.95 -8.06
CA SER A 109 -13.71 20.89 -7.05
C SER A 109 -13.56 19.53 -7.71
N SER A 110 -13.13 18.55 -6.93
CA SER A 110 -13.08 17.13 -7.28
C SER A 110 -13.12 16.30 -6.01
N THR A 111 -13.50 15.03 -6.13
CA THR A 111 -13.34 14.07 -5.04
C THR A 111 -11.86 13.72 -4.86
N ALA A 112 -11.46 13.41 -3.62
CA ALA A 112 -10.09 12.97 -3.36
C ALA A 112 -9.78 11.66 -4.09
N GLY A 113 -8.64 11.60 -4.77
CA GLY A 113 -8.22 10.48 -5.62
C GLY A 113 -8.70 10.58 -7.08
N ALA A 114 -9.29 11.69 -7.51
CA ALA A 114 -9.55 11.96 -8.91
C ALA A 114 -8.27 11.85 -9.76
N THR A 115 -8.35 11.15 -10.89
CA THR A 115 -7.19 10.91 -11.78
C THR A 115 -7.23 11.67 -13.09
N ALA A 116 -8.41 12.18 -13.49
CA ALA A 116 -8.62 12.86 -14.76
C ALA A 116 -9.28 14.23 -14.56
N ILE A 117 -9.02 15.17 -15.48
CA ILE A 117 -9.62 16.52 -15.44
C ILE A 117 -11.15 16.47 -15.53
N THR A 118 -11.71 15.46 -16.18
CA THR A 118 -13.15 15.24 -16.28
C THR A 118 -13.83 14.90 -14.95
N SER A 119 -13.03 14.58 -13.92
CA SER A 119 -13.51 14.43 -12.54
C SER A 119 -13.58 15.77 -11.79
N CYS A 120 -12.97 16.82 -12.33
CA CYS A 120 -13.15 18.17 -11.81
C CYS A 120 -14.52 18.71 -12.23
N TYR A 121 -15.06 19.62 -11.44
CA TYR A 121 -16.29 20.34 -11.76
C TYR A 121 -16.36 21.68 -11.05
N LEU A 122 -17.14 22.61 -11.58
CA LEU A 122 -17.60 23.78 -10.84
C LEU A 122 -18.82 23.37 -10.01
N PRO A 123 -18.80 23.52 -8.67
CA PRO A 123 -19.93 23.17 -7.82
C PRO A 123 -21.19 23.96 -8.15
N SER A 124 -22.36 23.36 -7.90
CA SER A 124 -23.62 24.11 -7.87
C SER A 124 -23.52 25.31 -6.92
N GLY A 125 -24.10 26.44 -7.31
CA GLY A 125 -24.03 27.71 -6.60
C GLY A 125 -22.78 28.54 -6.92
N THR A 126 -21.83 28.01 -7.70
CA THR A 126 -20.70 28.82 -8.19
C THR A 126 -21.25 29.96 -9.06
N THR A 127 -20.79 31.18 -8.82
CA THR A 127 -21.19 32.36 -9.58
C THR A 127 -20.07 32.81 -10.51
N GLY A 128 -20.44 33.46 -11.61
CA GLY A 128 -19.52 34.05 -12.56
C GLY A 128 -20.16 35.27 -13.23
N SER A 129 -19.38 35.97 -14.02
CA SER A 129 -19.87 37.09 -14.83
C SER A 129 -19.14 37.15 -16.16
N ASP A 130 -19.82 37.71 -17.16
CA ASP A 130 -19.30 38.04 -18.48
C ASP A 130 -19.75 39.45 -18.89
N SER A 131 -19.51 39.84 -20.14
CA SER A 131 -19.90 41.15 -20.67
C SER A 131 -21.41 41.38 -20.75
N THR A 132 -22.21 40.33 -20.59
CA THR A 132 -23.68 40.37 -20.68
C THR A 132 -24.37 40.32 -19.32
N GLY A 133 -23.67 39.91 -18.26
CA GLY A 133 -24.19 39.94 -16.89
C GLY A 133 -23.52 38.93 -15.96
N SER A 134 -24.21 38.57 -14.89
CA SER A 134 -23.79 37.55 -13.93
C SER A 134 -24.61 36.28 -14.09
N TYR A 135 -24.00 35.12 -13.86
CA TYR A 135 -24.65 33.82 -13.93
C TYR A 135 -24.28 32.96 -12.71
N THR A 136 -25.06 31.91 -12.49
CA THR A 136 -24.85 30.94 -11.41
C THR A 136 -25.05 29.53 -11.95
N TYR A 137 -24.11 28.64 -11.67
CA TYR A 137 -24.26 27.22 -11.99
C TYR A 137 -25.32 26.61 -11.06
N THR A 138 -26.42 26.11 -11.62
CA THR A 138 -27.51 25.49 -10.83
C THR A 138 -27.29 24.00 -10.55
N SER A 139 -26.24 23.43 -11.13
CA SER A 139 -25.80 22.05 -10.93
C SER A 139 -24.27 21.96 -11.08
N ASN A 140 -23.68 20.84 -10.65
CA ASN A 140 -22.25 20.62 -10.84
C ASN A 140 -21.90 20.57 -12.33
N CYS A 141 -21.05 21.49 -12.79
CA CYS A 141 -20.61 21.56 -14.16
C CYS A 141 -19.25 20.86 -14.31
N TYR A 142 -19.25 19.62 -14.78
CA TYR A 142 -18.04 18.83 -14.97
C TYR A 142 -17.25 19.30 -16.19
N TYR A 143 -15.92 19.31 -16.08
CA TYR A 143 -15.07 19.56 -17.22
C TYR A 143 -15.15 18.38 -18.21
N SER A 144 -15.04 18.69 -19.49
CA SER A 144 -14.90 17.70 -20.57
C SER A 144 -13.50 17.82 -21.19
N ASN A 145 -13.05 16.74 -21.84
CA ASN A 145 -11.85 16.70 -22.67
C ASN A 145 -12.26 16.77 -24.14
#